data_AF-A0A2N6NG68-F1
#
_entry.id   AF-A0A2N6NG68-F1
#
_cell.length_a   1.000
_cell.length_b   1.000
_cell.length_c   1.000
_cell.angle_alpha   90.00
_cell.angle_beta   90.00
_cell.angle_gamma   90.00
#
_symmetry.space_group_name_H-M   'P 1'
#
loop_
_entity.id
_entity.type
_entity.pdbx_description
1 polymer ?
#
loop_
_entity_poly.entity_id
_entity_poly.type
_entity_poly.pdbx_seq_one_letter_code
_entity_poly.pdbx_strand_id
1 'polypeptide(L)'
;MDDQDSLGIVIFYEKALTLYPIKKMSPQNKNAAERTLRNLTTQRGTTNIWAGIDMALDMFEEADTTGQVPAIILLSDGVTTCA
;
A
#
# COMPACT_ATOMS: atom_id res chain seq x y z
N MET A 1 14.65 -0.12 3.29
CA MET A 1 14.31 -1.50 2.90
C MET A 1 15.46 -2.07 2.10
N ASP A 2 15.95 -3.24 2.50
CA ASP A 2 16.98 -3.96 1.76
C ASP A 2 16.36 -4.70 0.57
N ASP A 3 17.01 -5.72 0.01
CA ASP A 3 16.49 -6.52 -1.10
C ASP A 3 15.71 -7.78 -0.65
N GLN A 4 15.75 -8.11 0.63
CA GLN A 4 15.00 -9.22 1.24
C GLN A 4 13.60 -8.79 1.67
N ASP A 5 13.42 -7.49 1.94
CA ASP A 5 12.13 -6.89 2.20
C ASP A 5 11.20 -6.94 0.99
N SER A 6 9.89 -7.01 1.26
CA SER A 6 8.83 -6.85 0.26
C SER A 6 8.01 -5.60 0.59
N LEU A 7 7.55 -4.87 -0.43
CA LEU A 7 6.71 -3.69 -0.27
C LEU A 7 5.50 -3.75 -1.17
N GLY A 8 4.32 -3.48 -0.62
CA GLY A 8 3.11 -3.12 -1.33
C GLY A 8 2.68 -1.69 -0.97
N ILE A 9 1.90 -1.05 -1.84
CA ILE A 9 1.36 0.30 -1.62
C ILE A 9 -0.12 0.28 -1.97
N VAL A 10 -0.94 0.62 -0.98
CA VAL A 10 -2.37 0.88 -1.12
C VAL A 10 -2.61 2.38 -1.00
N ILE A 11 -3.52 2.91 -1.80
CA ILE A 11 -4.08 4.24 -1.61
C ILE A 11 -5.54 4.12 -1.20
N PHE A 12 -6.01 5.04 -0.38
CA PHE A 12 -7.40 5.09 0.06
C PHE A 12 -7.93 6.51 -0.01
N TYR A 13 -9.18 6.62 -0.45
CA TYR A 13 -9.99 7.84 -0.46
C TYR A 13 -11.44 7.40 -0.25
N GLU A 14 -12.38 7.60 -1.18
CA GLU A 14 -13.72 7.02 -1.12
C GLU A 14 -13.69 5.48 -1.18
N LYS A 15 -12.70 4.95 -1.90
CA LYS A 15 -12.39 3.52 -2.04
C LYS A 15 -10.89 3.28 -1.84
N ALA A 16 -10.50 2.02 -1.69
CA ALA A 16 -9.10 1.60 -1.71
C ALA A 16 -8.70 1.05 -3.08
N LEU A 17 -7.44 1.25 -3.44
CA LEU A 17 -6.83 0.72 -4.66
C LEU A 17 -5.39 0.28 -4.37
N THR A 18 -4.99 -0.86 -4.94
CA THR A 18 -3.59 -1.27 -5.01
C THR A 18 -2.86 -0.38 -5.99
N LEU A 19 -2.00 0.51 -5.46
CA LEU A 19 -1.14 1.37 -6.27
C LEU A 19 0.12 0.62 -6.71
N TYR A 20 0.62 -0.28 -5.87
CA TYR A 20 1.77 -1.14 -6.15
C TYR A 20 1.59 -2.49 -5.43
N PRO A 21 1.58 -3.63 -6.13
CA PRO A 21 1.42 -4.95 -5.49
C PRO A 21 2.66 -5.31 -4.66
N ILE A 22 2.53 -6.24 -3.69
CA ILE A 22 3.65 -6.69 -2.87
C ILE A 22 4.73 -7.30 -3.77
N LYS A 23 5.92 -6.69 -3.77
CA LYS A 23 7.08 -7.16 -4.52
C LYS A 23 8.35 -7.04 -3.69
N LYS A 24 9.30 -7.95 -3.92
CA LYS A 24 10.66 -7.88 -3.38
C LYS A 24 11.31 -6.56 -3.77
N MET A 25 12.02 -5.95 -2.84
CA MET A 25 12.62 -4.62 -3.00
C MET A 25 13.98 -4.68 -3.72
N SER A 26 14.02 -5.35 -4.87
CA SER A 26 15.14 -5.29 -5.81
C SER A 26 15.38 -3.86 -6.30
N PRO A 27 16.57 -3.51 -6.80
CA PRO A 27 16.85 -2.17 -7.32
C PRO A 27 15.85 -1.70 -8.39
N GLN A 28 15.38 -2.61 -9.25
CA GLN A 28 14.38 -2.31 -10.27
C GLN A 28 13.01 -2.01 -9.63
N ASN A 29 12.59 -2.84 -8.66
CA ASN A 29 11.30 -2.69 -8.00
C ASN A 29 11.24 -1.46 -7.08
N LYS A 30 12.35 -1.13 -6.40
CA LYS A 30 12.53 0.14 -5.66
C LYS A 30 12.28 1.34 -6.55
N ASN A 31 12.98 1.40 -7.69
CA ASN A 31 12.80 2.49 -8.65
C ASN A 31 11.37 2.55 -9.21
N ALA A 32 10.72 1.40 -9.43
CA ALA A 32 9.33 1.36 -9.87
C ALA A 32 8.37 1.89 -8.80
N ALA A 33 8.51 1.47 -7.55
CA ALA A 33 7.71 1.94 -6.42
C ALA A 33 7.87 3.46 -6.21
N GLU A 34 9.11 3.97 -6.28
CA GLU A 34 9.37 5.42 -6.19
C GLU A 34 8.71 6.21 -7.31
N ARG A 35 8.80 5.73 -8.57
CA ARG A 35 8.12 6.40 -9.71
C ARG A 35 6.61 6.39 -9.53
N THR A 36 6.05 5.28 -9.06
CA THR A 36 4.62 5.17 -8.76
C THR A 36 4.20 6.19 -7.71
N LEU A 37 4.96 6.36 -6.63
CA LEU A 37 4.69 7.36 -5.58
C LEU A 37 4.83 8.80 -6.09
N ARG A 38 5.86 9.09 -6.90
CA ARG A 38 6.06 10.44 -7.47
C ARG A 38 4.93 10.88 -8.41
N ASN A 39 4.26 9.92 -9.04
CA ASN A 39 3.14 10.17 -9.94
C ASN A 39 1.79 10.11 -9.22
N LEU A 40 1.77 9.86 -7.90
CA LEU A 40 0.55 9.82 -7.14
C LEU A 40 -0.09 11.22 -7.11
N THR A 41 -1.31 11.31 -7.63
CA THR A 41 -2.14 12.51 -7.52
C THR A 41 -3.20 12.27 -6.44
N THR A 42 -3.40 13.29 -5.60
CA THR A 42 -4.48 13.28 -4.60
C THR A 42 -5.80 13.10 -5.30
N GLN A 43 -6.51 12.02 -4.96
CA GLN A 43 -7.88 11.82 -5.37
C GLN A 43 -8.77 12.66 -4.45
N ARG A 44 -9.76 13.36 -5.03
CA ARG A 44 -10.76 14.08 -4.23
C ARG A 44 -11.77 13.07 -3.66
N GLY A 45 -12.29 13.34 -2.47
CA GLY A 45 -13.34 12.52 -1.86
C GLY A 45 -13.24 12.45 -0.34
N THR A 46 -13.92 11.46 0.24
CA THR A 46 -13.86 11.13 1.67
C THR A 46 -12.62 10.29 2.00
N THR A 47 -12.41 10.02 3.28
CA THR A 47 -11.28 9.22 3.80
C THR A 47 -11.80 7.88 4.29
N ASN A 48 -11.51 6.79 3.58
CA ASN A 48 -11.91 5.43 3.92
C ASN A 48 -10.69 4.60 4.37
N ILE A 49 -10.26 4.79 5.62
CA ILE A 49 -9.13 4.04 6.19
C ILE A 49 -9.44 2.54 6.24
N TRP A 50 -10.69 2.17 6.53
CA TRP A 50 -11.11 0.77 6.65
C TRP A 50 -10.91 0.01 5.34
N ALA A 51 -11.38 0.55 4.22
CA ALA A 51 -11.15 -0.05 2.91
C ALA A 51 -9.65 -0.16 2.60
N GLY A 52 -8.84 0.82 3.03
CA GLY A 52 -7.39 0.79 2.85
C GLY A 52 -6.71 -0.34 3.63
N ILE A 53 -7.14 -0.57 4.87
CA ILE A 53 -6.62 -1.66 5.71
C ILE A 53 -7.09 -3.02 5.17
N ASP A 54 -8.37 -3.15 4.83
CA ASP A 54 -8.95 -4.39 4.27
C ASP A 54 -8.17 -4.83 3.02
N MET A 55 -7.95 -3.90 2.09
CA MET A 55 -7.15 -4.17 0.89
C MET A 55 -5.68 -4.52 1.18
N ALA A 56 -5.09 -3.92 2.22
CA ALA A 56 -3.73 -4.27 2.62
C ALA A 56 -3.65 -5.68 3.21
N LEU A 57 -4.70 -6.14 3.90
CA LEU A 57 -4.82 -7.51 4.41
C LEU A 57 -4.97 -8.50 3.26
N ASP A 58 -5.88 -8.23 2.31
CA ASP A 58 -6.04 -9.05 1.09
C ASP A 58 -4.71 -9.21 0.35
N MET A 59 -3.93 -8.14 0.23
CA MET A 59 -2.61 -8.18 -0.41
C MET A 59 -1.62 -9.11 0.31
N PHE A 60 -1.70 -9.25 1.64
CA PHE A 60 -0.87 -10.19 2.37
C PHE A 60 -1.33 -11.64 2.18
N GLU A 61 -2.63 -11.89 2.07
CA GLU A 61 -3.17 -13.22 1.80
C GLU A 61 -2.82 -13.72 0.39
N GLU A 62 -2.80 -12.82 -0.60
CA GLU A 62 -2.44 -13.15 -1.99
C GLU A 62 -0.92 -13.29 -2.20
N ALA A 63 -0.10 -12.64 -1.38
CA ALA A 63 1.34 -12.65 -1.53
C ALA A 63 1.99 -13.82 -0.78
N ASP A 64 2.93 -14.51 -1.44
CA ASP A 64 3.81 -15.45 -0.74
C ASP A 64 4.80 -14.67 0.15
N THR A 65 4.41 -14.51 1.41
CA THR A 65 5.18 -13.81 2.44
C THR A 65 5.87 -14.76 3.41
N THR A 66 6.05 -16.03 3.02
CA THR A 66 6.66 -17.07 3.88
C THR A 66 8.02 -16.60 4.41
N GLY A 67 8.17 -16.59 5.73
CA GLY A 67 9.39 -16.15 6.41
C GLY A 67 9.56 -14.62 6.53
N GLN A 68 8.56 -13.84 6.13
CA GLN A 68 8.51 -12.38 6.34
C GLN A 68 7.58 -12.04 7.51
N VAL A 69 7.86 -10.93 8.19
CA VAL A 69 6.96 -10.38 9.22
C VAL A 69 6.08 -9.33 8.57
N PRO A 70 4.76 -9.54 8.43
CA PRO A 70 3.87 -8.56 7.81
C PRO A 70 3.68 -7.36 8.74
N ALA A 71 3.69 -6.15 8.16
CA ALA A 71 3.43 -4.91 8.87
C ALA A 71 2.72 -3.90 7.97
N ILE A 72 1.75 -3.18 8.52
CA ILE A 72 1.06 -2.07 7.85
C ILE A 72 1.55 -0.76 8.45
N ILE A 73 2.01 0.15 7.60
CA ILE A 73 2.31 1.54 7.98
C ILE A 73 1.22 2.42 7.38
N LEU A 74 0.42 3.04 8.26
CA LEU A 74 -0.66 3.93 7.86
C LEU A 74 -0.20 5.39 7.94
N LEU A 75 -0.30 6.12 6.83
CA LEU A 75 -0.10 7.56 6.78
C LEU A 75 -1.44 8.25 6.47
N SER A 76 -1.96 9.01 7.43
CA SER A 76 -3.19 9.80 7.29
C SER A 76 -3.09 11.06 8.14
N ASP A 77 -3.69 12.15 7.67
CA ASP A 77 -3.83 13.42 8.38
C ASP A 77 -5.20 13.59 9.06
N GLY A 78 -6.05 12.55 9.01
CA GLY A 78 -7.41 12.60 9.52
C GLY A 78 -7.94 11.25 9.99
N VAL A 79 -9.26 11.19 10.15
CA VAL A 79 -10.00 10.00 10.57
C VAL A 79 -10.89 9.50 9.44
N THR A 80 -11.38 8.27 9.54
CA THR A 80 -12.40 7.75 8.62
C THR A 80 -13.62 8.66 8.63
N THR A 81 -14.08 9.02 7.43
CA THR A 81 -15.32 9.79 7.22
C THR A 81 -16.36 9.03 6.41
N CYS A 82 -16.02 7.84 5.90
CA CYS A 82 -16.97 6.91 5.29
C CYS A 82 -17.74 6.12 6.34
N ALA A 83 -19.03 5.88 6.08
CA ALA A 83 -19.90 5.00 6.86
C ALA A 83 -19.72 3.54 6.45
#